data_AF-A0A9W6GR78-F1
#
_entry.id   AF-A0A9W6GR78-F1
#
_cell.length_a   1.000
_cell.length_b   1.000
_cell.length_c   1.000
_cell.angle_alpha   90.00
_cell.angle_beta   90.00
_cell.angle_gamma   90.00
#
_symmetry.space_group_name_H-M   'P 1'
#
loop_
_entity.id
_entity.type
_entity.pdbx_description
1 polymer ?
#
loop_
_entity_poly.entity_id
_entity_poly.type
_entity_poly.pdbx_seq_one_letter_code
_entity_poly.pdbx_strand_id
1 'polypeptide(L)' 'MTTQDFIVTDQSSVWLFEPRTEAAQRFVRQQVALDEWLWLGERFAVDYLAAAALAEDLENEGFMVETRH' A
#
# COMPACT_ATOMS: atom_id res chain seq x y z
N MET A 1 -18.60 -9.61 -3.54
CA MET A 1 -17.18 -9.70 -3.16
C MET A 1 -16.60 -8.33 -3.39
N THR A 2 -16.26 -7.60 -2.33
CA THR A 2 -15.52 -6.35 -2.43
C THR A 2 -14.09 -6.69 -2.79
N THR A 3 -13.66 -6.30 -4.00
CA THR A 3 -12.26 -6.42 -4.41
C THR A 3 -11.48 -5.39 -3.61
N GLN A 4 -10.52 -5.82 -2.80
CA GLN A 4 -9.63 -4.91 -2.09
C GLN A 4 -8.56 -4.40 -3.04
N ASP A 5 -8.33 -3.09 -3.01
CA ASP A 5 -7.33 -2.41 -3.83
C ASP A 5 -5.93 -2.55 -3.25
N PHE A 6 -5.84 -2.54 -1.91
CA PHE A 6 -4.59 -2.72 -1.18
C PHE A 6 -4.74 -3.76 -0.07
N ILE A 7 -3.75 -4.64 0.04
CA ILE A 7 -3.54 -5.47 1.22
C ILE A 7 -2.33 -4.91 1.96
N VAL A 8 -2.50 -4.60 3.24
CA VAL A 8 -1.47 -4.05 4.11
C VAL A 8 -1.16 -5.08 5.18
N THR A 9 0.09 -5.51 5.29
CA THR A 9 0.52 -6.46 6.32
C THR A 9 1.44 -5.77 7.32
N ASP A 10 1.04 -5.76 8.59
CA ASP A 10 1.88 -5.24 9.67
C ASP A 10 3.03 -6.24 9.97
N GLN A 11 4.28 -5.80 9.81
CA GLN A 11 5.48 -6.57 10.15
C GLN A 11 6.24 -5.93 11.32
N SER A 12 5.53 -5.29 12.24
CA SER A 12 6.01 -4.60 13.45
C SER A 12 6.86 -3.36 13.21
N SER A 13 7.98 -3.47 12.51
CA SER A 13 8.88 -2.34 12.20
C SER A 13 8.57 -1.69 10.86
N VAL A 14 7.96 -2.43 9.94
CA VAL A 14 7.53 -1.95 8.63
C VAL A 14 6.16 -2.51 8.31
N TRP A 15 5.42 -1.83 7.45
CA TRP A 15 4.18 -2.32 6.88
C TRP A 15 4.39 -2.60 5.41
N LEU A 16 3.90 -3.75 4.95
CA LEU A 16 3.97 -4.16 3.55
C LEU A 16 2.67 -3.79 2.84
N PHE A 17 2.76 -2.93 1.84
CA PHE A 17 1.63 -2.52 1.01
C PHE A 17 1.65 -3.30 -0.30
N GLU A 18 0.55 -3.97 -0.60
CA GLU A 18 0.37 -4.79 -1.80
C GLU A 18 -0.81 -4.25 -2.62
N PRO A 19 -0.54 -3.48 -3.71
CA PRO A 19 -1.57 -3.05 -4.64
C PRO A 19 -2.08 -4.23 -5.50
N ARG A 20 -3.36 -4.57 -5.33
CA ARG A 20 -4.01 -5.74 -5.94
C ARG A 20 -4.80 -5.42 -7.21
N THR A 21 -5.12 -4.15 -7.46
CA THR A 21 -5.84 -3.69 -8.65
C THR A 21 -4.94 -2.87 -9.57
N GLU A 22 -5.26 -2.83 -10.87
CA GLU A 22 -4.52 -2.00 -11.83
C GLU A 22 -4.57 -0.51 -11.44
N ALA A 23 -5.69 -0.05 -10.87
CA ALA A 23 -5.85 1.31 -10.37
C ALA A 23 -4.87 1.60 -9.22
N ALA A 24 -4.80 0.71 -8.23
CA ALA A 24 -3.85 0.81 -7.11
C ALA A 24 -2.39 0.79 -7.59
N GLN A 25 -2.04 -0.15 -8.48
CA GLN A 25 -0.69 -0.25 -9.04
C GLN A 25 -0.29 1.02 -9.80
N ARG A 26 -1.23 1.57 -10.59
CA ARG A 26 -1.01 2.81 -11.32
C ARG A 26 -0.86 4.00 -10.36
N PHE A 27 -1.68 4.08 -9.31
CA PHE A 27 -1.57 5.12 -8.29
C PHE A 27 -0.19 5.11 -7.63
N VAL A 28 0.28 3.96 -7.14
CA VAL A 28 1.60 3.88 -6.49
C VAL A 28 2.72 4.29 -7.45
N ARG A 29 2.66 3.86 -8.71
CA ARG A 29 3.68 4.22 -9.72
C ARG A 29 3.65 5.71 -10.10
N GLN A 30 2.50 6.37 -10.06
CA GLN A 30 2.35 7.75 -10.54
C GLN A 30 2.41 8.80 -9.42
N GLN A 31 1.79 8.52 -8.28
CA GLN A 31 1.57 9.46 -7.19
C GLN A 31 2.59 9.27 -6.06
N VAL A 32 2.91 8.02 -5.71
CA VAL A 32 3.90 7.73 -4.65
C VAL A 32 5.32 7.76 -5.21
N ALA A 33 5.48 7.52 -6.52
CA ALA A 33 6.74 7.61 -7.26
C ALA A 33 7.91 6.89 -6.55
N LEU A 34 7.64 5.70 -6.01
CA LEU A 34 8.65 4.89 -5.34
C LEU A 34 9.72 4.45 -6.34
N ASP A 35 10.98 4.63 -5.98
CA ASP A 35 12.08 4.06 -6.72
C ASP A 35 11.93 2.54 -6.83
N GLU A 36 12.38 1.94 -7.95
CA GLU A 36 12.25 0.50 -8.22
C GLU A 36 12.86 -0.38 -7.12
N TRP A 37 13.90 0.09 -6.42
CA TRP A 37 14.57 -0.66 -5.36
C TRP A 37 13.77 -0.72 -4.04
N LEU A 38 12.74 0.12 -3.87
CA LEU A 38 11.83 0.08 -2.72
C LEU A 38 10.75 -1.01 -2.87
N TRP A 39 10.62 -1.59 -4.06
CA TRP A 39 9.70 -2.69 -4.31
C TRP A 39 10.31 -4.04 -3.93
N LEU A 40 9.57 -4.81 -3.15
CA LEU A 40 9.81 -6.20 -2.78
C LEU A 40 8.87 -7.09 -3.62
N GLY A 41 9.18 -7.21 -4.91
CA GLY A 41 8.28 -7.85 -5.88
C GLY A 41 7.06 -6.98 -6.18
N GLU A 42 5.86 -7.49 -5.90
CA GLU A 42 4.59 -6.76 -6.12
C GLU A 42 4.19 -5.86 -4.94
N ARG A 43 5.05 -5.72 -3.94
CA ARG A 43 4.78 -4.99 -2.68
C ARG A 43 5.85 -3.97 -2.43
N PHE A 44 5.59 -3.02 -1.53
CA PHE A 44 6.61 -2.11 -1.02
C PHE A 44 6.49 -1.98 0.50
N ALA A 45 7.62 -1.71 1.15
CA ALA A 45 7.69 -1.55 2.59
C ALA A 45 7.66 -0.07 2.95
N VAL A 46 6.88 0.28 3.98
CA VAL A 46 6.82 1.62 4.56
C VAL A 46 7.12 1.51 6.04
N ASP A 47 7.87 2.47 6.57
CA ASP A 47 8.14 2.56 8.00
C ASP A 47 6.84 2.70 8.80
N TYR A 48 6.79 2.05 9.97
CA TYR A 48 5.61 2.05 10.84
C TYR A 48 5.07 3.46 11.15
N LEU A 49 5.93 4.48 11.29
CA LEU A 49 5.52 5.85 11.61
C LEU A 49 4.75 6.52 10.46
N ALA A 50 5.06 6.14 9.22
CA ALA A 50 4.42 6.68 8.02
C ALA A 50 3.31 5.77 7.47
N ALA A 51 3.31 4.49 7.84
CA ALA A 51 2.41 3.49 7.28
C ALA A 51 0.93 3.76 7.60
N ALA A 52 0.62 4.13 8.84
CA ALA A 52 -0.76 4.43 9.22
C ALA A 52 -1.33 5.63 8.45
N ALA A 53 -0.52 6.69 8.28
CA ALA A 53 -0.91 7.86 7.50
C ALA A 53 -1.11 7.51 6.02
N LEU A 54 -0.24 6.70 5.44
CA LEU A 54 -0.40 6.25 4.05
C LEU A 54 -1.67 5.41 3.87
N ALA A 55 -2.00 4.53 4.82
CA ALA A 55 -3.23 3.74 4.75
C ALA A 55 -4.49 4.64 4.78
N GLU A 56 -4.51 5.65 5.65
CA GLU A 56 -5.58 6.64 5.71
C GLU A 56 -5.69 7.47 4.42
N ASP A 57 -4.55 7.90 3.86
CA ASP A 57 -4.52 8.63 2.59
C ASP A 57 -5.08 7.78 1.43
N LEU A 58 -4.77 6.49 1.39
CA LEU A 58 -5.31 5.57 0.38
C LEU A 58 -6.84 5.43 0.50
N GLU A 59 -7.36 5.32 1.71
CA GLU A 59 -8.82 5.27 1.94
C GLU A 59 -9.49 6.60 1.54
N ASN A 60 -8.86 7.74 1.84
CA ASN A 60 -9.35 9.07 1.45
C ASN A 60 -9.36 9.29 -0.08
N GLU A 61 -8.41 8.70 -0.79
CA GLU A 61 -8.39 8.65 -2.26
C GLU A 61 -9.45 7.70 -2.85
N GLY A 62 -10.16 6.95 -1.99
CA GLY A 62 -11.27 6.07 -2.37
C GLY A 62 -10.87 4.63 -2.63
N PHE A 63 -9.64 4.22 -2.27
CA PHE A 63 -9.21 2.82 -2.37
C PHE A 63 -9.72 2.00 -1.20
N MET A 64 -10.04 0.73 -1.46
CA MET A 64 -10.36 -0.23 -0.40
C MET A 64 -9.08 -0.85 0.16
N VAL A 65 -8.76 -0.52 1.42
CA VAL A 65 -7.57 -1.04 2.13
C VAL A 65 -7.97 -2.14 3.10
N GLU A 66 -7.23 -3.25 3.11
CA GLU A 66 -7.34 -4.30 4.13
C GLU A 66 -6.05 -4.44 4.92
N THR A 67 -6.13 -4.25 6.23
CA THR A 67 -5.01 -4.51 7.14
C THR A 67 -5.06 -5.95 7.66
N ARG A 68 -3.94 -6.65 7.55
CA ARG A 68 -3.70 -8.00 8.09
C ARG A 68 -2.61 -7.93 9.16
N HIS A 69 -2.80 -8.70 10.22
CA HIS A 69 -1.85 -8.91 11.31
C HIS A 69 -1.16 -10.27 11.17
#